data_AF-A0A5B7USZ7-F1
#
_entry.id   AF-A0A5B7USZ7-F1
#
_cell.length_a   1.000
_cell.length_b   1.000
_cell.length_c   1.000
_cell.angle_alpha   90.00
_cell.angle_beta   90.00
_cell.angle_gamma   90.00
#
_symmetry.space_group_name_H-M   'P 1'
#
loop_
_entity.id
_entity.type
_entity.pdbx_description
1 polymer ?
#
loop_
_entity_poly.entity_id
_entity_poly.type
_entity_poly.pdbx_seq_one_letter_code
_entity_poly.pdbx_strand_id
1 'polypeptide(L)'
;MSTTALDALYTQVRTAAAPVVSLSGMDRRRDGDTFATIPVAGLELTVGEAAAALFETAAEDLALPVPSTDALYAALTAAVNTLGPTGIAEHTPEFEGLDGDPVEWPEVATCRRFAYRLALSFWYAGARSRPMTAGEVGAAVYLSSLNRYRAEVFRELPGRKLLLARAIHEGATAVPTETLIRLGAVMGGELGGADRDREREWLYKQALPDYHRRRFAFDLVRFDRSQPAPLVVRPDSGGYTIGLTPPPGPDGTWLRPLRAEW
;
A
#
# COMPACT_ATOMS: atom_id res chain seq x y z
N MET A 1 -0.16 20.86 45.34
CA MET A 1 0.73 20.29 44.30
C MET A 1 0.00 20.43 42.98
N SER A 2 0.48 21.33 42.11
CA SER A 2 -0.20 21.71 40.87
C SER A 2 0.15 20.70 39.78
N THR A 3 -0.81 19.84 39.42
CA THR A 3 -0.78 19.05 38.17
C THR A 3 -0.78 20.03 37.00
N THR A 4 0.30 20.03 36.23
CA THR A 4 0.47 20.99 35.14
C THR A 4 -0.35 20.59 33.92
N ALA A 5 -0.75 21.55 33.08
CA ALA A 5 -1.45 21.28 31.82
C ALA A 5 -0.70 20.31 30.88
N LEU A 6 0.62 20.19 31.06
CA LEU A 6 1.46 19.19 30.41
C LEU A 6 1.12 17.75 30.84
N ASP A 7 0.82 17.50 32.11
CA ASP A 7 0.41 16.17 32.60
C ASP A 7 -0.90 15.72 31.96
N ALA A 8 -1.85 16.64 31.76
CA ALA A 8 -3.10 16.36 31.05
C ALA A 8 -2.86 16.04 29.56
N LEU A 9 -1.90 16.73 28.92
CA LEU A 9 -1.53 16.48 27.53
C LEU A 9 -0.86 15.10 27.35
N TYR A 10 0.05 14.72 28.25
CA TYR A 10 0.70 13.41 28.22
C TYR A 10 -0.22 12.25 28.62
N THR A 11 -1.23 12.53 29.44
CA THR A 11 -2.25 11.52 29.79
C THR A 11 -3.11 11.15 28.58
N GLN A 12 -3.34 12.07 27.64
CA GLN A 12 -4.00 11.77 26.35
C GLN A 12 -3.11 11.00 25.36
N VAL A 13 -1.79 10.97 25.58
CA VAL A 13 -0.81 10.23 24.77
C VAL A 13 -0.59 8.80 25.29
N ARG A 14 -1.21 8.42 26.42
CA ARG A 14 -1.33 7.00 26.79
C ARG A 14 -2.31 6.33 25.83
N THR A 15 -1.80 5.98 24.65
CA THR A 15 -2.39 4.95 23.81
C THR A 15 -2.51 3.71 24.68
N ALA A 16 -3.72 3.17 24.83
CA ALA A 16 -3.88 1.82 25.36
C ALA A 16 -2.89 0.92 24.60
N ALA A 17 -2.17 0.06 25.31
CA ALA A 17 -1.29 -0.91 24.67
C ALA A 17 -2.16 -1.78 23.75
N ALA A 18 -2.21 -1.43 22.47
CA ALA A 18 -2.88 -2.24 21.49
C ALA A 18 -2.23 -3.63 21.54
N PRO A 19 -3.00 -4.72 21.55
CA PRO A 19 -2.43 -6.05 21.56
C PRO A 19 -1.45 -6.18 20.40
N VAL A 20 -0.24 -6.68 20.67
CA VAL A 20 0.75 -6.96 19.63
C VAL A 20 0.20 -8.11 18.79
N VAL A 21 -0.38 -7.79 17.64
CA VAL A 21 -0.90 -8.79 16.70
C VAL A 21 0.28 -9.38 15.93
N SER A 22 0.50 -10.69 16.09
CA SER A 22 1.49 -11.41 15.29
C SER A 22 0.92 -11.72 13.91
N LEU A 23 1.42 -11.02 12.89
CA LEU A 23 0.98 -11.19 11.50
C LEU A 23 1.47 -12.49 10.85
N SER A 24 2.50 -13.13 11.39
CA SER A 24 3.13 -14.33 10.80
C SER A 24 2.19 -15.53 10.68
N GLY A 25 1.17 -15.63 11.55
CA GLY A 25 0.15 -16.69 11.50
C GLY A 25 -1.12 -16.28 10.74
N MET A 26 -1.15 -15.09 10.15
CA MET A 26 -2.32 -14.55 9.45
C MET A 26 -2.13 -14.51 7.94
N ASP A 27 -0.97 -14.90 7.41
CA ASP A 27 -0.70 -14.88 5.97
C ASP A 27 -1.68 -15.81 5.22
N ARG A 28 -2.32 -15.30 4.16
CA ARG A 28 -3.32 -16.03 3.35
C ARG A 28 -2.74 -16.72 2.12
N ARG A 29 -1.41 -16.66 1.93
CA ARG A 29 -0.74 -17.41 0.85
C ARG A 29 -0.87 -18.91 1.07
N ARG A 30 -1.13 -19.64 -0.02
CA ARG A 30 -1.01 -21.11 -0.05
C ARG A 30 0.46 -21.49 -0.18
N ASP A 31 0.78 -22.71 0.21
CA ASP A 31 2.14 -23.24 0.04
C ASP A 31 2.53 -23.23 -1.43
N GLY A 32 3.64 -22.55 -1.75
CA GLY A 32 4.15 -22.38 -3.11
C GLY A 32 3.64 -21.13 -3.84
N ASP A 33 2.60 -20.44 -3.32
CA ASP A 33 2.07 -19.24 -3.95
C ASP A 33 2.87 -17.98 -3.60
N THR A 34 3.02 -17.11 -4.60
CA THR A 34 3.72 -15.83 -4.43
C THR A 34 2.82 -14.78 -3.77
N PHE A 35 1.51 -14.83 -4.02
CA PHE A 35 0.51 -13.85 -3.57
C PHE A 35 -0.59 -14.50 -2.75
N ALA A 36 -1.19 -13.74 -1.84
CA ALA A 36 -2.30 -14.18 -1.02
C ALA A 36 -3.57 -14.42 -1.85
N THR A 37 -4.42 -15.34 -1.39
CA THR A 37 -5.74 -15.55 -1.99
C THR A 37 -6.72 -14.43 -1.62
N ILE A 38 -7.64 -14.15 -2.54
CA ILE A 38 -8.69 -13.16 -2.39
C ILE A 38 -9.97 -13.90 -1.97
N PRO A 39 -10.45 -13.75 -0.72
CA PRO A 39 -11.72 -14.30 -0.31
C PRO A 39 -12.85 -13.55 -0.99
N VAL A 40 -13.76 -14.23 -1.69
CA VAL A 40 -14.94 -13.61 -2.30
C VAL A 40 -16.05 -14.64 -2.48
N ALA A 41 -17.27 -14.31 -2.05
CA ALA A 41 -18.46 -15.17 -2.16
C ALA A 41 -18.26 -16.63 -1.68
N GLY A 42 -17.42 -16.85 -0.67
CA GLY A 42 -17.10 -18.19 -0.14
C GLY A 42 -16.02 -18.95 -0.89
N LEU A 43 -15.43 -18.35 -1.93
CA LEU A 43 -14.28 -18.86 -2.67
C LEU A 43 -12.99 -18.16 -2.23
N GLU A 44 -11.87 -18.82 -2.53
CA GLU A 44 -10.50 -18.31 -2.31
C GLU A 44 -9.81 -18.23 -3.67
N LEU A 45 -9.87 -17.06 -4.31
CA LEU A 45 -9.33 -16.89 -5.66
C LEU A 45 -7.85 -16.56 -5.63
N THR A 46 -7.10 -17.10 -6.59
CA THR A 46 -5.77 -16.65 -6.94
C THR A 46 -5.84 -15.29 -7.65
N VAL A 47 -4.68 -14.63 -7.80
CA VAL A 47 -4.59 -13.37 -8.56
C VAL A 47 -5.00 -13.56 -10.02
N GLY A 48 -4.67 -14.72 -10.61
CA GLY A 48 -5.04 -15.05 -12.00
C GLY A 48 -6.55 -15.19 -12.17
N GLU A 49 -7.19 -16.01 -11.32
CA GLU A 49 -8.65 -16.21 -11.34
C GLU A 49 -9.41 -14.91 -11.11
N ALA A 50 -8.97 -14.07 -10.17
CA ALA A 50 -9.58 -12.77 -9.92
C ALA A 50 -9.40 -11.80 -11.09
N ALA A 51 -8.24 -11.82 -11.76
CA ALA A 51 -8.00 -10.99 -12.94
C ALA A 51 -8.88 -11.42 -14.12
N ALA A 52 -9.00 -12.74 -14.36
CA ALA A 52 -9.86 -13.29 -15.40
C ALA A 52 -11.34 -12.96 -15.14
N ALA A 53 -11.82 -13.14 -13.91
CA ALA A 53 -13.20 -12.81 -13.56
C ALA A 53 -13.54 -11.32 -13.76
N LEU A 54 -12.62 -10.42 -13.38
CA LEU A 54 -12.78 -8.98 -13.62
C LEU A 54 -12.73 -8.65 -15.12
N PHE A 55 -11.87 -9.33 -15.88
CA PHE A 55 -11.75 -9.12 -17.31
C PHE A 55 -13.04 -9.47 -18.05
N GLU A 56 -13.61 -10.65 -17.77
CA GLU A 56 -14.82 -11.14 -18.46
C GLU A 56 -16.08 -10.31 -18.18
N THR A 57 -16.16 -9.64 -17.02
CA THR A 57 -17.43 -9.05 -16.56
C THR A 57 -17.39 -7.55 -16.31
N ALA A 58 -16.19 -6.97 -16.17
CA ALA A 58 -16.05 -5.60 -15.68
C ALA A 58 -14.90 -4.81 -16.33
N ALA A 59 -14.19 -5.36 -17.33
CA ALA A 59 -13.06 -4.70 -17.97
C ALA A 59 -13.39 -3.31 -18.52
N GLU A 60 -14.52 -3.20 -19.24
CA GLU A 60 -14.94 -1.95 -19.89
C GLU A 60 -15.36 -0.87 -18.88
N ASP A 61 -16.03 -1.27 -17.79
CA ASP A 61 -16.59 -0.35 -16.80
C ASP A 61 -15.58 0.14 -15.74
N LEU A 62 -14.48 -0.60 -15.53
CA LEU A 62 -13.51 -0.31 -14.46
C LEU A 62 -12.34 0.58 -14.90
N ALA A 63 -12.21 0.89 -16.19
CA ALA A 63 -11.05 1.60 -16.70
C ALA A 63 -11.01 3.07 -16.22
N LEU A 64 -12.14 3.79 -16.19
CA LEU A 64 -12.20 5.21 -15.86
C LEU A 64 -13.55 5.63 -15.24
N PRO A 65 -13.56 6.34 -14.08
CA PRO A 65 -12.41 6.68 -13.24
C PRO A 65 -11.83 5.45 -12.54
N VAL A 66 -10.54 5.51 -12.16
CA VAL A 66 -9.89 4.40 -11.43
C VAL A 66 -10.69 4.09 -10.15
N PRO A 67 -11.19 2.85 -9.99
CA PRO A 67 -12.07 2.50 -8.89
C PRO A 67 -11.33 2.43 -7.55
N SER A 68 -12.07 2.65 -6.46
CA SER A 68 -11.60 2.37 -5.11
C SER A 68 -11.47 0.86 -4.89
N THR A 69 -10.73 0.43 -3.87
CA THR A 69 -10.52 -1.00 -3.62
C THR A 69 -11.84 -1.68 -3.26
N ASP A 70 -12.71 -1.00 -2.52
CA ASP A 70 -14.01 -1.53 -2.14
C ASP A 70 -14.95 -1.62 -3.36
N ALA A 71 -14.87 -0.65 -4.29
CA ALA A 71 -15.58 -0.75 -5.56
C ALA A 71 -15.07 -1.91 -6.43
N LEU A 72 -13.74 -2.10 -6.48
CA LEU A 72 -13.13 -3.25 -7.14
C LEU A 72 -13.56 -4.58 -6.53
N TYR A 73 -13.63 -4.64 -5.19
CA TYR A 73 -14.07 -5.85 -4.50
C TYR A 73 -15.56 -6.13 -4.73
N ALA A 74 -16.40 -5.10 -4.79
CA ALA A 74 -17.81 -5.24 -5.17
C ALA A 74 -17.96 -5.73 -6.62
N ALA A 75 -17.15 -5.21 -7.55
CA ALA A 75 -17.13 -5.67 -8.94
C ALA A 75 -16.69 -7.14 -9.04
N LEU A 76 -15.63 -7.54 -8.33
CA LEU A 76 -15.21 -8.94 -8.27
C LEU A 76 -16.31 -9.83 -7.67
N THR A 77 -17.01 -9.37 -6.64
CA THR A 77 -18.13 -10.13 -6.05
C THR A 77 -19.25 -10.33 -7.06
N ALA A 78 -19.60 -9.30 -7.84
CA ALA A 78 -20.58 -9.41 -8.92
C ALA A 78 -20.11 -10.37 -10.02
N ALA A 79 -18.83 -10.28 -10.42
CA ALA A 79 -18.21 -11.18 -11.40
C ALA A 79 -18.33 -12.65 -10.99
N VAL A 80 -17.96 -12.96 -9.74
CA VAL A 80 -18.01 -14.32 -9.18
C VAL A 80 -19.44 -14.84 -9.10
N ASN A 81 -20.40 -13.99 -8.74
CA ASN A 81 -21.82 -14.37 -8.73
C ASN A 81 -22.38 -14.66 -10.13
N THR A 82 -21.86 -13.98 -11.16
CA THR A 82 -22.27 -14.17 -12.56
C THR A 82 -21.64 -15.41 -13.18
N LEU A 83 -20.33 -15.58 -13.04
CA LEU A 83 -19.58 -16.68 -13.68
C LEU A 83 -19.70 -17.99 -12.91
N GLY A 84 -19.80 -17.92 -11.58
CA GLY A 84 -19.66 -19.08 -10.70
C GLY A 84 -18.27 -19.73 -10.78
N PRO A 85 -18.02 -20.80 -9.99
CA PRO A 85 -16.71 -21.46 -9.97
C PRO A 85 -16.36 -22.13 -11.29
N THR A 86 -17.36 -22.67 -12.02
CA THR A 86 -17.14 -23.31 -13.32
C THR A 86 -16.72 -22.29 -14.38
N GLY A 87 -17.42 -21.16 -14.50
CA GLY A 87 -17.05 -20.13 -15.48
C GLY A 87 -15.67 -19.53 -15.19
N ILE A 88 -15.32 -19.32 -13.92
CA ILE A 88 -13.96 -18.85 -13.56
C ILE A 88 -12.89 -19.86 -14.01
N ALA A 89 -13.12 -21.15 -13.77
CA ALA A 89 -12.17 -22.19 -14.18
C ALA A 89 -12.04 -22.31 -15.72
N GLU A 90 -13.11 -22.04 -16.46
CA GLU A 90 -13.12 -22.03 -17.92
C GLU A 90 -12.37 -20.81 -18.50
N HIS A 91 -12.60 -19.60 -17.97
CA HIS A 91 -12.02 -18.37 -18.52
C HIS A 91 -10.61 -18.05 -18.04
N THR A 92 -10.16 -18.61 -16.90
CA THR A 92 -8.79 -18.39 -16.41
C THR A 92 -7.71 -18.78 -17.43
N PRO A 93 -7.71 -19.98 -18.04
CA PRO A 93 -6.69 -20.34 -19.04
C PRO A 93 -6.80 -19.51 -20.32
N GLU A 94 -8.00 -19.07 -20.71
CA GLU A 94 -8.20 -18.16 -21.85
C GLU A 94 -7.51 -16.82 -21.58
N PHE A 95 -7.76 -16.23 -20.41
CA PHE A 95 -7.14 -14.98 -19.95
C PHE A 95 -5.61 -15.06 -19.85
N GLU A 96 -5.08 -16.18 -19.35
CA GLU A 96 -3.63 -16.41 -19.30
C GLU A 96 -3.01 -16.51 -20.71
N GLY A 97 -3.79 -16.94 -21.71
CA GLY A 97 -3.37 -16.99 -23.11
C GLY A 97 -3.24 -15.61 -23.79
N LEU A 98 -3.82 -14.54 -23.22
CA LEU A 98 -3.86 -13.19 -23.82
C LEU A 98 -2.55 -12.39 -23.65
N ASP A 99 -1.49 -13.00 -23.14
CA ASP A 99 -0.22 -12.35 -22.77
C ASP A 99 0.60 -11.71 -23.91
N GLY A 100 0.14 -11.85 -25.16
CA GLY A 100 0.96 -11.60 -26.35
C GLY A 100 1.17 -10.13 -26.76
N ASP A 101 0.16 -9.26 -26.58
CA ASP A 101 0.24 -7.87 -27.07
C ASP A 101 -0.46 -6.86 -26.12
N PRO A 102 0.30 -6.04 -25.37
CA PRO A 102 -0.25 -5.01 -24.49
C PRO A 102 -0.88 -3.82 -25.23
N VAL A 103 -0.72 -3.72 -26.55
CA VAL A 103 -1.41 -2.74 -27.41
C VAL A 103 -2.80 -3.24 -27.77
N GLU A 104 -2.94 -4.54 -28.01
CA GLU A 104 -4.22 -5.16 -28.39
C GLU A 104 -5.14 -5.32 -27.18
N TRP A 105 -4.58 -5.64 -26.00
CA TRP A 105 -5.36 -5.95 -24.79
C TRP A 105 -4.92 -5.14 -23.54
N PRO A 106 -5.04 -3.78 -23.56
CA PRO A 106 -4.66 -2.95 -22.41
C PRO A 106 -5.48 -3.24 -21.13
N GLU A 107 -6.67 -3.82 -21.27
CA GLU A 107 -7.56 -4.24 -20.19
C GLU A 107 -6.96 -5.41 -19.40
N VAL A 108 -6.21 -6.31 -20.03
CA VAL A 108 -5.55 -7.45 -19.38
C VAL A 108 -4.55 -6.94 -18.33
N ALA A 109 -3.70 -6.00 -18.72
CA ALA A 109 -2.75 -5.36 -17.80
C ALA A 109 -3.47 -4.63 -16.66
N THR A 110 -4.64 -4.04 -16.94
CA THR A 110 -5.45 -3.33 -15.95
C THR A 110 -6.10 -4.28 -14.94
N CYS A 111 -6.73 -5.36 -15.40
CA CYS A 111 -7.34 -6.38 -14.55
C CYS A 111 -6.31 -7.08 -13.67
N ARG A 112 -5.10 -7.35 -14.20
CA ARG A 112 -3.98 -7.88 -13.40
C ARG A 112 -3.55 -6.92 -12.29
N ARG A 113 -3.47 -5.62 -12.58
CA ARG A 113 -3.17 -4.61 -11.55
C ARG A 113 -4.26 -4.52 -10.49
N PHE A 114 -5.54 -4.64 -10.89
CA PHE A 114 -6.66 -4.64 -9.95
C PHE A 114 -6.68 -5.90 -9.07
N ALA A 115 -6.48 -7.09 -9.65
CA ALA A 115 -6.36 -8.32 -8.90
C ALA A 115 -5.15 -8.29 -7.95
N TYR A 116 -3.99 -7.79 -8.39
CA TYR A 116 -2.84 -7.56 -7.53
C TYR A 116 -3.18 -6.65 -6.35
N ARG A 117 -3.86 -5.52 -6.59
CA ARG A 117 -4.30 -4.60 -5.55
C ARG A 117 -5.25 -5.27 -4.54
N LEU A 118 -6.19 -6.10 -5.00
CA LEU A 118 -7.08 -6.86 -4.13
C LEU A 118 -6.32 -7.92 -3.31
N ALA A 119 -5.37 -8.63 -3.91
CA ALA A 119 -4.53 -9.59 -3.17
C ALA A 119 -3.69 -8.90 -2.09
N LEU A 120 -3.18 -7.69 -2.33
CA LEU A 120 -2.53 -6.89 -1.29
C LEU A 120 -3.51 -6.44 -0.20
N SER A 121 -4.78 -6.23 -0.54
CA SER A 121 -5.84 -5.85 0.40
C SER A 121 -6.18 -6.95 1.39
N PHE A 122 -6.22 -8.19 0.89
CA PHE A 122 -6.51 -9.40 1.63
C PHE A 122 -5.25 -10.22 1.88
N TRP A 123 -4.11 -9.59 2.16
CA TRP A 123 -2.87 -10.33 2.42
C TRP A 123 -2.96 -11.17 3.71
N TYR A 124 -3.63 -10.63 4.72
CA TYR A 124 -3.73 -11.23 6.05
C TYR A 124 -5.18 -11.58 6.40
N ALA A 125 -5.40 -12.72 7.04
CA ALA A 125 -6.67 -13.09 7.63
C ALA A 125 -6.98 -12.20 8.84
N GLY A 126 -8.22 -11.71 8.93
CA GLY A 126 -8.65 -10.83 10.03
C GLY A 126 -8.01 -9.43 10.00
N ALA A 127 -7.57 -8.98 8.82
CA ALA A 127 -7.04 -7.64 8.62
C ALA A 127 -7.23 -7.17 7.17
N ARG A 128 -7.24 -5.86 6.97
CA ARG A 128 -7.02 -5.24 5.65
C ARG A 128 -5.60 -4.72 5.58
N SER A 129 -4.96 -4.86 4.43
CA SER A 129 -3.64 -4.30 4.18
C SER A 129 -3.63 -3.42 2.95
N ARG A 130 -2.59 -2.60 2.81
CA ARG A 130 -2.41 -1.80 1.60
C ARG A 130 -0.95 -1.43 1.41
N PRO A 131 -0.53 -1.11 0.17
CA PRO A 131 0.74 -0.45 -0.04
C PRO A 131 0.83 0.86 0.77
N MET A 132 2.04 1.16 1.27
CA MET A 132 2.33 2.52 1.74
C MET A 132 2.19 3.53 0.60
N THR A 133 1.57 4.66 0.89
CA THR A 133 1.44 5.77 -0.06
C THR A 133 2.80 6.42 -0.32
N ALA A 134 2.93 7.17 -1.42
CA ALA A 134 4.15 7.96 -1.69
C ALA A 134 4.51 8.89 -0.52
N GLY A 135 3.51 9.49 0.13
CA GLY A 135 3.70 10.35 1.28
C GLY A 135 4.21 9.61 2.51
N GLU A 136 3.68 8.42 2.80
CA GLU A 136 4.13 7.59 3.93
C GLU A 136 5.56 7.09 3.75
N VAL A 137 5.90 6.65 2.53
CA VAL A 137 7.28 6.25 2.23
C VAL A 137 8.21 7.47 2.30
N GLY A 138 7.79 8.63 1.80
CA GLY A 138 8.56 9.87 1.90
C GLY A 138 8.81 10.28 3.35
N ALA A 139 7.78 10.16 4.20
CA ALA A 139 7.90 10.42 5.64
C ALA A 139 8.84 9.42 6.33
N ALA A 140 8.77 8.14 5.98
CA ALA A 140 9.72 7.14 6.48
C ALA A 140 11.17 7.51 6.07
N VAL A 141 11.42 7.79 4.79
CA VAL A 141 12.75 8.19 4.32
C VAL A 141 13.23 9.46 5.03
N TYR A 142 12.37 10.43 5.28
CA TYR A 142 12.70 11.62 6.07
C TYR A 142 13.14 11.28 7.50
N LEU A 143 12.44 10.35 8.16
CA LEU A 143 12.71 9.96 9.55
C LEU A 143 13.96 9.08 9.70
N SER A 144 14.38 8.43 8.63
CA SER A 144 15.56 7.57 8.62
C SER A 144 16.89 8.33 8.78
N SER A 145 17.98 7.58 8.94
CA SER A 145 19.35 8.07 8.88
C SER A 145 19.80 8.44 7.46
N LEU A 146 19.01 8.19 6.42
CA LEU A 146 19.40 8.37 5.02
C LEU A 146 19.90 9.79 4.76
N ASN A 147 21.10 9.83 4.17
CA ASN A 147 22.00 10.95 3.98
C ASN A 147 21.33 12.33 4.05
N ARG A 148 21.32 12.92 5.26
CA ARG A 148 20.55 14.13 5.59
C ARG A 148 20.92 15.36 4.76
N TYR A 149 22.09 15.36 4.10
CA TYR A 149 22.68 16.58 3.54
C TYR A 149 23.20 16.49 2.10
N ARG A 150 23.06 15.37 1.36
CA ARG A 150 23.61 15.24 -0.01
C ARG A 150 22.76 14.39 -0.97
N ALA A 151 21.70 15.00 -1.51
CA ALA A 151 20.79 14.40 -2.48
C ALA A 151 21.46 13.92 -3.77
N GLU A 152 22.36 14.74 -4.34
CA GLU A 152 23.04 14.45 -5.61
C GLU A 152 23.97 13.25 -5.47
N VAL A 153 24.79 13.25 -4.41
CA VAL A 153 25.68 12.12 -4.09
C VAL A 153 24.90 10.82 -3.93
N PHE A 154 23.74 10.86 -3.28
CA PHE A 154 22.93 9.65 -3.10
C PHE A 154 22.53 8.98 -4.42
N ARG A 155 22.22 9.77 -5.46
CA ARG A 155 21.79 9.24 -6.76
C ARG A 155 22.89 8.45 -7.47
N GLU A 156 24.14 8.77 -7.19
CA GLU A 156 25.32 8.17 -7.82
C GLU A 156 25.87 6.97 -7.04
N LEU A 157 25.40 6.73 -5.80
CA LEU A 157 25.91 5.65 -4.97
C LEU A 157 25.59 4.27 -5.57
N PRO A 158 26.59 3.36 -5.61
CA PRO A 158 26.34 1.94 -5.80
C PRO A 158 25.37 1.41 -4.74
N GLY A 159 24.44 0.53 -5.14
CA GLY A 159 23.51 -0.10 -4.18
C GLY A 159 22.45 0.84 -3.58
N ARG A 160 22.22 2.03 -4.15
CA ARG A 160 21.21 3.01 -3.65
C ARG A 160 19.82 2.43 -3.38
N LYS A 161 19.39 1.41 -4.15
CA LYS A 161 18.10 0.74 -3.92
C LYS A 161 18.04 0.05 -2.56
N LEU A 162 19.11 -0.65 -2.18
CA LEU A 162 19.20 -1.32 -0.89
C LEU A 162 19.27 -0.32 0.27
N LEU A 163 20.01 0.79 0.07
CA LEU A 163 20.05 1.88 1.06
C LEU A 163 18.69 2.53 1.25
N LEU A 164 17.94 2.73 0.16
CA LEU A 164 16.59 3.27 0.21
C LEU A 164 15.62 2.31 0.88
N ALA A 165 15.63 1.02 0.53
CA ALA A 165 14.81 0.00 1.18
C ALA A 165 15.10 -0.06 2.70
N ARG A 166 16.38 -0.02 3.10
CA ARG A 166 16.77 0.05 4.51
C ARG A 166 16.24 1.31 5.18
N ALA A 167 16.37 2.47 4.53
CA ALA A 167 15.89 3.74 5.06
C ALA A 167 14.36 3.75 5.25
N ILE A 168 13.62 3.15 4.31
CA ILE A 168 12.17 3.00 4.43
C ILE A 168 11.83 2.17 5.67
N HIS A 169 12.49 1.02 5.88
CA HIS A 169 12.25 0.19 7.06
C HIS A 169 12.65 0.89 8.38
N GLU A 170 13.82 1.52 8.41
CA GLU A 170 14.30 2.29 9.56
C GLU A 170 13.31 3.40 9.93
N GLY A 171 12.89 4.20 8.95
CA GLY A 171 11.96 5.30 9.17
C GLY A 171 10.53 4.88 9.50
N ALA A 172 10.05 3.79 8.90
CA ALA A 172 8.71 3.26 9.17
C ALA A 172 8.57 2.71 10.60
N THR A 173 9.69 2.33 11.24
CA THR A 173 9.73 1.82 12.61
C THR A 173 10.20 2.86 13.62
N ALA A 174 10.61 4.05 13.18
CA ALA A 174 11.07 5.13 14.06
C ALA A 174 9.93 5.81 14.85
N VAL A 175 8.69 5.67 14.39
CA VAL A 175 7.48 6.25 15.00
C VAL A 175 6.34 5.22 14.99
N PRO A 176 5.30 5.37 15.84
CA PRO A 176 4.11 4.54 15.72
C PRO A 176 3.51 4.58 14.31
N THR A 177 3.01 3.46 13.81
CA THR A 177 2.49 3.35 12.44
C THR A 177 1.38 4.37 12.16
N GLU A 178 0.52 4.63 13.14
CA GLU A 178 -0.52 5.66 13.01
C GLU A 178 0.07 7.07 12.82
N THR A 179 1.16 7.40 13.53
CA THR A 179 1.89 8.65 13.34
C THR A 179 2.48 8.73 11.94
N LEU A 180 3.06 7.64 11.43
CA LEU A 180 3.58 7.57 10.07
C LEU A 180 2.50 7.82 9.02
N ILE A 181 1.33 7.19 9.17
CA ILE A 181 0.16 7.38 8.28
C ILE A 181 -0.27 8.86 8.27
N ARG A 182 -0.39 9.47 9.45
CA ARG A 182 -0.79 10.88 9.58
C ARG A 182 0.23 11.83 8.94
N LEU A 183 1.53 11.63 9.20
CA LEU A 183 2.60 12.42 8.58
C LEU A 183 2.63 12.23 7.06
N GLY A 184 2.46 11.00 6.60
CA GLY A 184 2.44 10.65 5.18
C GLY A 184 1.26 11.25 4.43
N ALA A 185 0.07 11.29 5.04
CA ALA A 185 -1.10 11.95 4.47
C ALA A 185 -0.85 13.45 4.24
N VAL A 186 -0.29 14.15 5.23
CA VAL A 186 0.04 15.58 5.10
C VAL A 186 1.16 15.80 4.07
N MET A 187 2.20 14.95 4.05
CA MET A 187 3.26 15.03 3.04
C MET A 187 2.75 14.79 1.62
N GLY A 188 1.89 13.78 1.43
CA GLY A 188 1.24 13.48 0.16
C GLY A 188 0.32 14.61 -0.30
N GLY A 189 -0.35 15.30 0.63
CA GLY A 189 -1.11 16.51 0.32
C GLY A 189 -0.22 17.69 -0.09
N GLU A 190 0.82 18.00 0.70
CA GLU A 190 1.75 19.10 0.45
C GLU A 190 2.50 18.95 -0.88
N LEU A 191 3.10 17.78 -1.11
CA LEU A 191 4.05 17.56 -2.21
C LEU A 191 3.45 16.75 -3.35
N GLY A 192 2.42 15.96 -3.05
CA GLY A 192 1.80 15.06 -4.00
C GLY A 192 0.60 15.63 -4.75
N GLY A 193 0.01 16.70 -4.21
CA GLY A 193 -1.25 17.28 -4.70
C GLY A 193 -2.50 16.50 -4.23
N ALA A 194 -2.36 15.60 -3.25
CA ALA A 194 -3.50 14.95 -2.61
C ALA A 194 -4.27 15.95 -1.72
N ASP A 195 -5.40 15.53 -1.17
CA ASP A 195 -6.31 16.36 -0.37
C ASP A 195 -5.56 17.03 0.82
N ARG A 196 -5.23 18.32 0.67
CA ARG A 196 -4.34 19.05 1.58
C ARG A 196 -5.10 19.54 2.82
N ASP A 197 -4.85 18.90 3.95
CA ASP A 197 -5.29 19.36 5.27
C ASP A 197 -4.36 20.47 5.80
N ARG A 198 -4.77 21.73 5.62
CA ARG A 198 -4.01 22.91 6.05
C ARG A 198 -4.06 23.13 7.57
N GLU A 199 -5.09 22.65 8.25
CA GLU A 199 -5.27 22.88 9.69
C GLU A 199 -4.29 22.07 10.52
N ARG A 200 -3.90 20.88 10.04
CA ARG A 200 -2.94 19.99 10.72
C ARG A 200 -1.50 20.15 10.21
N GLU A 201 -1.29 21.00 9.23
CA GLU A 201 0.01 21.19 8.58
C GLU A 201 1.09 21.70 9.54
N TRP A 202 0.71 22.46 10.58
CA TRP A 202 1.66 23.00 11.56
C TRP A 202 2.33 21.91 12.42
N LEU A 203 1.56 20.89 12.87
CA LEU A 203 2.10 19.77 13.65
C LEU A 203 3.07 18.94 12.80
N TYR A 204 2.70 18.70 11.55
CA TYR A 204 3.56 18.03 10.58
C TYR A 204 4.86 18.81 10.33
N LYS A 205 4.79 20.14 10.19
CA LYS A 205 5.98 20.99 10.03
C LYS A 205 6.84 21.04 11.29
N GLN A 206 6.27 20.87 12.49
CA GLN A 206 7.07 20.70 13.70
C GLN A 206 7.79 19.35 13.73
N ALA A 207 7.12 18.27 13.32
CA ALA A 207 7.70 16.93 13.29
C ALA A 207 8.77 16.77 12.18
N LEU A 208 8.53 17.37 11.01
CA LEU A 208 9.40 17.31 9.84
C LEU A 208 9.78 18.74 9.39
N PRO A 209 10.64 19.47 10.10
CA PRO A 209 10.85 20.92 9.87
C PRO A 209 11.53 21.28 8.54
N ASP A 210 12.51 20.49 8.10
CA ASP A 210 13.30 20.76 6.90
C ASP A 210 12.52 20.49 5.60
N TYR A 211 12.07 21.54 4.91
CA TYR A 211 11.34 21.43 3.64
C TYR A 211 12.16 20.76 2.53
N HIS A 212 13.45 21.09 2.38
CA HIS A 212 14.28 20.54 1.32
C HIS A 212 14.45 19.03 1.48
N ARG A 213 14.60 18.57 2.73
CA ARG A 213 14.63 17.14 3.03
C ARG A 213 13.29 16.46 2.79
N ARG A 214 12.15 17.08 3.13
CA ARG A 214 10.82 16.52 2.81
C ARG A 214 10.66 16.35 1.30
N ARG A 215 11.02 17.39 0.53
CA ARG A 215 10.96 17.37 -0.93
C ARG A 215 11.85 16.28 -1.52
N PHE A 216 13.10 16.21 -1.09
CA PHE A 216 14.04 15.18 -1.53
C PHE A 216 13.50 13.77 -1.25
N ALA A 217 13.05 13.51 -0.01
CA ALA A 217 12.54 12.20 0.39
C ALA A 217 11.30 11.79 -0.41
N PHE A 218 10.36 12.72 -0.63
CA PHE A 218 9.16 12.46 -1.40
C PHE A 218 9.45 12.24 -2.89
N ASP A 219 10.25 13.10 -3.52
CA ASP A 219 10.60 12.98 -4.94
C ASP A 219 11.38 11.68 -5.21
N LEU A 220 12.28 11.30 -4.29
CA LEU A 220 13.05 10.07 -4.41
C LEU A 220 12.16 8.84 -4.53
N VAL A 221 11.05 8.78 -3.78
CA VAL A 221 10.18 7.59 -3.73
C VAL A 221 8.96 7.69 -4.65
N ARG A 222 8.56 8.90 -5.06
CA ARG A 222 7.47 9.09 -6.03
C ARG A 222 7.84 8.58 -7.42
N PHE A 223 9.09 8.79 -7.83
CA PHE A 223 9.54 8.43 -9.19
C PHE A 223 10.18 7.05 -9.27
N ASP A 224 10.67 6.49 -8.16
CA ASP A 224 11.27 5.15 -8.13
C ASP A 224 10.29 4.10 -7.56
N ARG A 225 9.36 3.63 -8.40
CA ARG A 225 8.41 2.55 -8.05
C ARG A 225 9.04 1.16 -8.00
N SER A 226 10.34 1.04 -8.32
CA SER A 226 11.07 -0.21 -8.17
C SER A 226 11.49 -0.48 -6.73
N GLN A 227 11.20 0.44 -5.82
CA GLN A 227 11.57 0.33 -4.42
C GLN A 227 10.50 -0.41 -3.62
N PRO A 228 10.87 -1.53 -2.97
CA PRO A 228 9.98 -2.21 -2.06
C PRO A 228 9.62 -1.31 -0.88
N ALA A 229 8.36 -1.38 -0.45
CA ALA A 229 7.96 -0.87 0.85
C ALA A 229 7.02 -1.88 1.51
N PRO A 230 7.02 -1.95 2.85
CA PRO A 230 6.11 -2.83 3.56
C PRO A 230 4.65 -2.41 3.37
N LEU A 231 3.74 -3.34 3.63
CA LEU A 231 2.31 -3.06 3.72
C LEU A 231 2.00 -2.31 5.02
N VAL A 232 1.03 -1.40 4.96
CA VAL A 232 0.33 -0.93 6.15
C VAL A 232 -0.83 -1.89 6.40
N VAL A 233 -0.92 -2.42 7.62
CA VAL A 233 -1.93 -3.40 8.00
C VAL A 233 -2.84 -2.78 9.05
N ARG A 234 -4.15 -2.95 8.86
CA ARG A 234 -5.22 -2.61 9.80
C ARG A 234 -5.91 -3.90 10.23
N PRO A 235 -5.51 -4.49 11.37
CA PRO A 235 -6.19 -5.64 11.95
C PRO A 235 -7.64 -5.30 12.34
N ASP A 236 -8.52 -6.29 12.33
CA ASP A 236 -9.92 -6.13 12.77
C ASP A 236 -10.02 -5.81 14.27
N SER A 237 -8.99 -6.17 15.05
CA SER A 237 -8.83 -5.79 16.46
C SER A 237 -8.51 -4.30 16.66
N GLY A 238 -8.24 -3.55 15.58
CA GLY A 238 -7.98 -2.12 15.58
C GLY A 238 -6.49 -1.76 15.50
N GLY A 239 -6.24 -0.46 15.38
CA GLY A 239 -4.90 0.11 15.23
C GLY A 239 -4.26 -0.14 13.85
N TYR A 240 -2.97 0.14 13.77
CA TYR A 240 -2.17 -0.05 12.56
C TYR A 240 -0.82 -0.66 12.90
N THR A 241 -0.31 -1.49 12.00
CA THR A 241 1.03 -2.06 12.09
C THR A 241 1.69 -2.11 10.72
N ILE A 242 3.01 -2.29 10.71
CA ILE A 242 3.79 -2.52 9.50
C ILE A 242 3.85 -4.03 9.23
N GLY A 243 3.40 -4.42 8.04
CA GLY A 243 3.44 -5.80 7.57
C GLY A 243 4.70 -6.11 6.77
N LEU A 244 4.67 -7.25 6.08
CA LEU A 244 5.71 -7.64 5.13
C LEU A 244 5.77 -6.72 3.91
N THR A 245 6.92 -6.77 3.25
CA THR A 245 7.14 -6.18 1.93
C THR A 245 6.64 -7.17 0.87
N PRO A 246 5.60 -6.85 0.10
CA PRO A 246 5.04 -7.78 -0.86
C PRO A 246 6.00 -7.96 -2.05
N PRO A 247 5.83 -9.02 -2.85
CA PRO A 247 6.52 -9.12 -4.14
C PRO A 247 6.07 -8.00 -5.10
N PRO A 248 6.87 -7.70 -6.14
CA PRO A 248 6.48 -6.73 -7.17
C PRO A 248 5.22 -7.20 -7.90
N GLY A 249 4.42 -6.25 -8.38
CA GLY A 249 3.23 -6.52 -9.17
C GLY A 249 3.53 -7.04 -10.58
N PRO A 250 2.49 -7.20 -11.42
CA PRO A 250 2.61 -7.80 -12.75
C PRO A 250 3.54 -7.04 -13.71
N ASP A 251 3.78 -5.75 -13.47
CA ASP A 251 4.70 -4.92 -14.26
C ASP A 251 6.13 -4.87 -13.68
N GLY A 252 6.43 -5.70 -12.68
CA GLY A 252 7.72 -5.70 -11.99
C GLY A 252 7.91 -4.52 -11.03
N THR A 253 6.86 -3.75 -10.73
CA THR A 253 6.92 -2.58 -9.83
C THR A 253 5.97 -2.71 -8.65
N TRP A 254 6.19 -1.89 -7.62
CA TRP A 254 5.31 -1.84 -6.45
C TRP A 254 4.29 -0.72 -6.60
N LEU A 255 3.06 -0.99 -6.16
CA LEU A 255 2.05 0.04 -6.05
C LEU A 255 2.51 1.11 -5.06
N ARG A 256 2.46 2.37 -5.51
CA ARG A 256 2.80 3.56 -4.73
C ARG A 256 1.70 4.62 -4.89
N PRO A 257 0.50 4.37 -4.36
CA PRO A 257 -0.61 5.28 -4.57
C PRO A 257 -0.36 6.61 -3.85
N LEU A 258 -0.99 7.68 -4.35
CA LEU A 258 -1.00 8.98 -3.67
C LEU A 258 -2.02 9.03 -2.54
N ARG A 259 -3.10 8.25 -2.68
CA ARG A 259 -4.18 8.13 -1.68
C ARG A 259 -4.11 6.77 -1.00
N ALA A 260 -4.42 6.75 0.28
CA ALA A 260 -4.55 5.49 1.02
C ALA A 260 -5.89 4.85 0.66
N GLU A 261 -5.85 3.59 0.23
CA GLU A 261 -7.03 2.79 -0.09
C GLU A 261 -6.83 1.42 0.54
N TRP A 262 -7.82 0.95 1.28
CA TRP A 262 -7.76 -0.29 2.07
C TRP A 262 -8.21 -1.47 1.28
#